data_AF-A0A8B6HC13-F1
#
_entry.id   AF-A0A8B6HC13-F1
#
_cell.length_a   1.000
_cell.length_b   1.000
_cell.length_c   1.000
_cell.angle_alpha   90.00
_cell.angle_beta   90.00
_cell.angle_gamma   90.00
#
_symmetry.space_group_name_H-M   'P 1'
#
loop_
_entity.id
_entity.type
_entity.pdbx_description
1 polymer ?
#
loop_
_entity_poly.entity_id
_entity_poly.type
_entity_poly.pdbx_seq_one_letter_code
_entity_poly.pdbx_strand_id
1 'polypeptide(L)'
;MAHSLTVEETHFLRLVALTIGVAPRAVRCYFDGVFHPNNLQKTLLNHQKVIDDLRYRKKVLTSVQYNALFISGSAVTSNDFDITLMLCLLRNISGISPPVKGYDILPPLTDISTGADLARIKHYRNRIAHSTDSKMLTQEFEDAWNDVSTAIERLGGKVFQQECVSLKSSNLDSECYKDILLNIRHSQDEVSLTMANMVEALTKKTINMENILQDTVPQNIRGKEYILINKFIKLNL
;
A
#
# COMPACT_ATOMS: atom_id res chain seq x y z
N MET A 1 -29.03 -17.31 8.16
CA MET A 1 -29.26 -15.96 8.71
C MET A 1 -28.12 -15.07 8.24
N ALA A 2 -28.41 -13.96 7.58
CA ALA A 2 -27.37 -13.00 7.19
C ALA A 2 -26.73 -12.44 8.46
N HIS A 3 -25.41 -12.54 8.59
CA HIS A 3 -24.68 -11.95 9.70
C HIS A 3 -24.70 -10.43 9.52
N SER A 4 -25.41 -9.71 10.39
CA SER A 4 -25.39 -8.24 10.41
C SER A 4 -24.02 -7.77 10.87
N LEU A 5 -23.44 -6.78 10.19
CA LEU A 5 -22.16 -6.18 10.58
C LEU A 5 -22.25 -5.54 11.96
N THR A 6 -21.20 -5.71 12.76
CA THR A 6 -21.00 -4.93 13.98
C THR A 6 -20.72 -3.45 13.65
N VAL A 7 -20.86 -2.58 14.64
CA VAL A 7 -20.51 -1.15 14.50
C VAL A 7 -19.05 -0.97 14.10
N GLU A 8 -18.14 -1.77 14.68
CA GLU A 8 -16.71 -1.70 14.39
C GLU A 8 -16.36 -2.15 12.97
N GLU A 9 -17.00 -3.22 12.47
CA GLU A 9 -16.83 -3.68 11.09
C GLU A 9 -17.40 -2.66 10.10
N THR A 10 -18.54 -2.06 10.45
CA THR A 10 -19.16 -0.98 9.69
C THR A 10 -18.22 0.23 9.55
N HIS A 11 -17.58 0.65 10.65
CA HIS A 11 -16.59 1.73 10.64
C HIS A 11 -15.38 1.40 9.77
N PHE A 12 -14.82 0.21 9.93
CA PHE A 12 -13.69 -0.25 9.14
C PHE A 12 -14.03 -0.20 7.63
N LEU A 13 -15.20 -0.71 7.25
CA LEU A 13 -15.63 -0.75 5.85
C LEU A 13 -15.88 0.62 5.25
N ARG A 14 -16.40 1.57 6.03
CA ARG A 14 -16.51 2.96 5.59
C ARG A 14 -15.15 3.55 5.28
N LEU A 15 -14.16 3.32 6.14
CA LEU A 15 -12.81 3.84 5.91
C LEU A 15 -12.11 3.15 4.74
N VAL A 16 -12.33 1.84 4.55
CA VAL A 16 -11.93 1.12 3.33
C VAL A 16 -12.52 1.81 2.10
N ALA A 17 -13.86 1.95 2.02
CA ALA A 17 -14.54 2.55 0.88
C ALA A 17 -14.09 4.00 0.62
N LEU A 18 -13.82 4.76 1.67
CA LEU A 18 -13.29 6.11 1.57
C LEU A 18 -11.89 6.10 0.92
N THR A 19 -11.00 5.23 1.38
CA THR A 19 -9.59 5.17 0.94
C THR A 19 -9.38 4.50 -0.42
N ILE A 20 -10.22 3.53 -0.80
CA ILE A 20 -10.12 2.82 -2.10
C ILE A 20 -11.06 3.39 -3.17
N GLY A 21 -12.15 4.06 -2.77
CA GLY A 21 -13.18 4.55 -3.68
C GLY A 21 -13.10 6.06 -3.92
N VAL A 22 -13.15 6.86 -2.85
CA VAL A 22 -13.22 8.33 -2.96
C VAL A 22 -11.82 8.94 -3.08
N ALA A 23 -10.90 8.57 -2.19
CA ALA A 23 -9.56 9.14 -2.13
C ALA A 23 -8.78 9.04 -3.46
N PRO A 24 -8.79 7.91 -4.21
CA PRO A 24 -8.06 7.83 -5.48
C PRO A 24 -8.57 8.81 -6.53
N ARG A 25 -9.88 9.11 -6.53
CA ARG A 25 -10.47 10.06 -7.48
C ARG A 25 -10.14 11.50 -7.12
N ALA A 26 -10.15 11.85 -5.83
CA ALA A 26 -9.72 13.17 -5.38
C ALA A 26 -8.21 13.40 -5.61
N VAL A 27 -7.37 12.40 -5.31
CA VAL A 27 -5.94 12.44 -5.62
C VAL A 27 -5.71 12.56 -7.12
N ARG A 28 -6.49 11.86 -7.96
CA ARG A 28 -6.40 11.98 -9.42
C ARG A 28 -6.80 13.37 -9.91
N CYS A 29 -7.85 13.96 -9.36
CA CYS A 29 -8.24 15.33 -9.68
C CYS A 29 -7.10 16.32 -9.42
N TYR A 30 -6.44 16.21 -8.26
CA TYR A 30 -5.25 17.00 -7.95
C TYR A 30 -4.08 16.67 -8.90
N PHE A 31 -3.84 15.38 -9.14
CA PHE A 31 -2.78 14.89 -10.02
C PHE A 31 -2.90 15.47 -11.43
N ASP A 32 -4.09 15.47 -12.02
CA ASP A 32 -4.33 15.99 -13.37
C ASP A 32 -4.19 17.51 -13.42
N GLY A 33 -4.44 18.22 -12.31
CA GLY A 33 -4.15 19.65 -12.19
C GLY A 33 -2.65 19.96 -12.19
N VAL A 34 -1.84 19.09 -11.57
CA VAL A 34 -0.37 19.21 -11.54
C VAL A 34 0.27 18.71 -12.84
N PHE A 35 -0.21 17.58 -13.36
CA PHE A 35 0.27 16.89 -14.54
C PHE A 35 -0.84 16.83 -15.58
N HIS A 36 -1.04 17.94 -16.28
CA HIS A 36 -2.12 18.06 -17.26
C HIS A 36 -2.15 16.84 -18.21
N PRO A 37 -3.30 16.16 -18.40
CA PRO A 37 -3.38 14.89 -19.14
C PRO A 37 -2.73 14.92 -20.53
N ASN A 38 -2.97 15.99 -21.30
CA ASN A 38 -2.36 16.20 -22.62
C ASN A 38 -0.82 16.28 -22.62
N ASN A 39 -0.21 16.61 -21.47
CA ASN A 39 1.23 16.73 -21.29
C ASN A 39 1.82 15.61 -20.43
N LEU A 40 1.00 14.68 -19.92
CA LEU A 40 1.43 13.67 -18.95
C LEU A 40 2.61 12.86 -19.47
N GLN A 41 2.50 12.32 -20.69
CA GLN A 41 3.58 11.55 -21.32
C GLN A 41 4.89 12.36 -21.43
N LYS A 42 4.80 13.61 -21.88
CA LYS A 42 5.96 14.51 -21.98
C LYS A 42 6.58 14.77 -20.61
N THR A 43 5.76 15.00 -19.58
CA THR A 43 6.24 15.21 -18.22
C THR A 43 6.95 13.97 -17.66
N LEU A 44 6.40 12.77 -17.91
CA LEU A 44 7.02 11.51 -17.50
C LEU A 44 8.39 11.32 -18.18
N LEU A 45 8.48 11.56 -19.49
CA LEU A 45 9.74 11.48 -20.23
C LEU A 45 10.78 12.48 -19.73
N ASN A 46 10.37 13.72 -19.43
CA ASN A 46 11.26 14.75 -18.88
C ASN A 46 11.83 14.36 -17.50
N HIS A 47 11.10 13.55 -16.73
CA HIS A 47 11.51 13.08 -15.41
C HIS A 47 12.00 11.62 -15.40
N GLN A 48 12.31 11.04 -16.56
CA GLN A 48 12.67 9.63 -16.68
C GLN A 48 13.81 9.23 -15.74
N LYS A 49 14.85 10.07 -15.58
CA LYS A 49 15.96 9.80 -14.64
C LYS A 49 15.50 9.62 -13.19
N VAL A 50 14.52 10.41 -12.74
CA VAL A 50 13.96 10.30 -11.38
C VAL A 50 13.11 9.03 -11.27
N ILE A 51 12.34 8.71 -12.31
CA ILE A 51 11.51 7.49 -12.36
C ILE A 51 12.39 6.23 -12.38
N ASP A 52 13.47 6.22 -13.15
CA ASP A 52 14.47 5.15 -13.20
C ASP A 52 15.14 4.97 -11.83
N ASP A 53 15.48 6.07 -11.15
CA ASP A 53 16.00 6.03 -9.78
C ASP A 53 15.01 5.36 -8.81
N LEU A 54 13.73 5.72 -8.90
CA LEU A 54 12.66 5.13 -8.10
C LEU A 54 12.48 3.64 -8.38
N ARG A 55 12.66 3.19 -9.62
CA ARG A 55 12.52 1.79 -10.01
C ARG A 55 13.75 0.95 -9.68
N TYR A 56 14.92 1.39 -10.12
CA TYR A 56 16.11 0.54 -10.14
C TYR A 56 16.96 0.69 -8.88
N ARG A 57 17.11 1.89 -8.33
CA ARG A 57 17.93 2.13 -7.13
C ARG A 57 17.12 2.08 -5.84
N LYS A 58 16.03 2.86 -5.74
CA LYS A 58 15.23 2.98 -4.52
C LYS A 58 14.20 1.87 -4.34
N LYS A 59 13.91 1.10 -5.41
CA LYS A 59 12.93 -0.01 -5.40
C LYS A 59 11.54 0.38 -4.89
N VAL A 60 11.15 1.64 -5.09
CA VAL A 60 9.83 2.16 -4.69
C VAL A 60 8.76 1.79 -5.71
N LEU A 61 9.10 1.78 -7.00
CA LEU A 61 8.19 1.38 -8.06
C LEU A 61 8.28 -0.12 -8.36
N THR A 62 7.13 -0.79 -8.39
CA THR A 62 7.03 -2.16 -8.89
C THR A 62 7.22 -2.21 -10.40
N SER A 63 7.47 -3.40 -10.97
CA SER A 63 7.53 -3.56 -12.43
C SER A 63 6.22 -3.16 -13.10
N VAL A 64 5.09 -3.53 -12.48
CA VAL A 64 3.75 -3.20 -12.99
C VAL A 64 3.53 -1.69 -13.05
N GLN A 65 3.85 -1.00 -11.95
CA GLN A 65 3.73 0.46 -11.87
C GLN A 65 4.66 1.17 -12.84
N TYR A 66 5.91 0.72 -12.96
CA TYR A 66 6.86 1.32 -13.91
C TYR A 66 6.41 1.14 -15.36
N ASN A 67 5.93 -0.05 -15.73
CA ASN A 67 5.47 -0.32 -17.09
C ASN A 67 4.22 0.49 -17.45
N ALA A 68 3.35 0.78 -16.48
CA ALA A 68 2.19 1.65 -16.69
C ALA A 68 2.56 3.09 -17.08
N LEU A 69 3.77 3.55 -16.74
CA LEU A 69 4.24 4.90 -17.09
C LEU A 69 4.72 5.02 -18.54
N PHE A 70 5.07 3.89 -19.17
CA PHE A 70 5.72 3.84 -20.49
C PHE A 70 5.08 2.75 -21.35
N ILE A 71 3.85 3.00 -21.79
CA ILE A 71 3.11 2.10 -22.66
C ILE A 71 3.52 2.34 -24.11
N SER A 72 3.96 1.28 -24.81
CA SER A 72 4.27 1.35 -26.24
C SER A 72 3.00 1.45 -27.07
N GLY A 73 2.93 2.44 -27.97
CA GLY A 73 1.85 2.55 -28.97
C GLY A 73 0.53 3.16 -28.49
N SER A 74 0.42 3.54 -27.22
CA SER A 74 -0.77 4.18 -26.66
C SER A 74 -0.41 5.41 -25.81
N ALA A 75 -1.32 6.39 -25.74
CA ALA A 75 -1.17 7.53 -24.85
C ALA A 75 -1.34 7.10 -23.38
N VAL A 76 -0.47 7.60 -22.51
CA VAL A 76 -0.54 7.34 -21.07
C VAL A 76 -1.62 8.22 -20.44
N THR A 77 -2.47 7.64 -19.60
CA THR A 77 -3.52 8.34 -18.85
C THR A 77 -3.46 8.03 -17.36
N SER A 78 -3.76 9.02 -16.52
CA SER A 78 -3.83 8.86 -15.07
C SER A 78 -4.99 7.96 -14.61
N ASN A 79 -5.94 7.65 -15.49
CA ASN A 79 -6.99 6.67 -15.24
C ASN A 79 -6.46 5.26 -15.00
N ASP A 80 -5.32 4.93 -15.61
CA ASP A 80 -4.66 3.62 -15.44
C ASP A 80 -3.77 3.57 -14.20
N PHE A 81 -3.64 4.69 -13.47
CA PHE A 81 -2.78 4.78 -12.31
C PHE A 81 -3.54 4.45 -11.02
N ASP A 82 -2.98 3.51 -10.26
CA ASP A 82 -3.37 3.31 -8.87
C ASP A 82 -2.97 4.52 -8.01
N ILE A 83 -3.65 4.67 -6.85
CA ILE A 83 -3.39 5.79 -5.93
C ILE A 83 -1.94 5.85 -5.44
N THR A 84 -1.28 4.71 -5.29
CA THR A 84 0.10 4.62 -4.79
C THR A 84 1.09 5.14 -5.82
N LEU A 85 0.86 4.82 -7.10
CA LEU A 85 1.62 5.37 -8.21
C LEU A 85 1.43 6.89 -8.29
N MET A 86 0.18 7.38 -8.22
CA MET A 86 -0.09 8.83 -8.23
C MET A 86 0.61 9.56 -7.08
N LEU A 87 0.50 9.03 -5.84
CA LEU A 87 1.19 9.60 -4.67
C LEU A 87 2.72 9.58 -4.82
N CYS A 88 3.27 8.49 -5.39
CA CYS A 88 4.70 8.35 -5.64
C CYS A 88 5.20 9.38 -6.66
N LEU A 89 4.46 9.61 -7.74
CA LEU A 89 4.81 10.61 -8.73
C LEU A 89 4.70 12.02 -8.15
N LEU A 90 3.57 12.37 -7.52
CA LEU A 90 3.37 13.67 -6.89
C LEU A 90 4.53 14.03 -5.96
N ARG A 91 4.89 13.16 -5.02
CA ARG A 91 5.97 13.49 -4.05
C ARG A 91 7.38 13.58 -4.64
N ASN A 92 7.63 13.00 -5.82
CA ASN A 92 8.99 12.90 -6.37
C ASN A 92 9.23 13.78 -7.61
N ILE A 93 8.20 14.12 -8.37
CA ILE A 93 8.34 14.84 -9.65
C ILE A 93 7.52 16.13 -9.74
N SER A 94 6.65 16.46 -8.76
CA SER A 94 5.87 17.72 -8.78
C SER A 94 6.46 18.88 -7.98
N GLY A 95 7.54 18.64 -7.23
CA GLY A 95 8.13 19.66 -6.35
C GLY A 95 7.32 19.97 -5.08
N ILE A 96 6.25 19.21 -4.77
CA ILE A 96 5.54 19.31 -3.49
C ILE A 96 6.52 19.08 -2.34
N SER A 97 6.57 20.03 -1.41
CA SER A 97 7.40 19.89 -0.22
C SER A 97 6.88 18.78 0.69
N PRO A 98 7.76 17.95 1.27
CA PRO A 98 7.35 16.97 2.25
C PRO A 98 6.86 17.65 3.54
N PRO A 99 6.01 16.96 4.33
CA PRO A 99 5.81 17.33 5.72
C PRO A 99 7.14 17.35 6.48
N VAL A 100 7.20 18.05 7.62
CA VAL A 100 8.43 18.17 8.43
C VAL A 100 9.05 16.81 8.77
N LYS A 101 8.22 15.80 9.03
CA LYS A 101 8.65 14.42 9.35
C LYS A 101 8.66 13.47 8.15
N GLY A 102 8.49 13.98 6.93
CA GLY A 102 8.39 13.20 5.71
C GLY A 102 7.00 12.57 5.49
N TYR A 103 6.88 11.78 4.42
CA TYR A 103 5.62 11.16 3.96
C TYR A 103 5.27 9.82 4.63
N ASP A 104 6.14 9.32 5.51
CA ASP A 104 5.97 8.02 6.17
C ASP A 104 5.45 8.15 7.62
N ILE A 105 5.36 9.39 8.12
CA ILE A 105 4.85 9.70 9.47
C ILE A 105 3.58 10.52 9.31
N LEU A 106 2.54 10.17 10.08
CA LEU A 106 1.27 10.90 10.08
C LEU A 106 1.51 12.37 10.50
N PRO A 107 1.18 13.35 9.64
CA PRO A 107 1.34 14.76 9.98
C PRO A 107 0.38 15.22 11.07
N PRO A 108 0.73 16.25 11.87
CA PRO A 108 -0.19 16.83 12.84
C PRO A 108 -1.38 17.51 12.13
N LEU A 109 -2.56 17.51 12.76
CA LEU A 109 -3.79 18.11 12.20
C LEU A 109 -3.63 19.57 11.76
N THR A 110 -2.73 20.32 12.39
CA THR A 110 -2.44 21.72 12.07
C THR A 110 -1.68 21.92 10.75
N ASP A 111 -1.00 20.88 10.24
CA ASP A 111 -0.29 20.93 8.97
C ASP A 111 -1.27 20.67 7.83
N ILE A 112 -1.79 21.74 7.23
CA ILE A 112 -2.75 21.69 6.12
C ILE A 112 -2.09 21.79 4.74
N SER A 113 -0.78 21.56 4.66
CA SER A 113 -0.06 21.57 3.37
C SER A 113 -0.48 20.39 2.49
N THR A 114 -0.35 20.56 1.16
CA THR A 114 -0.61 19.46 0.22
C THR A 114 0.26 18.24 0.52
N GLY A 115 1.54 18.44 0.87
CA GLY A 115 2.42 17.35 1.26
C GLY A 115 1.88 16.55 2.44
N ALA A 116 1.28 17.22 3.41
CA ALA A 116 0.64 16.59 4.56
C ALA A 116 -0.64 15.84 4.18
N ASP A 117 -1.46 16.39 3.29
CA ASP A 117 -2.67 15.71 2.82
C ASP A 117 -2.37 14.42 2.05
N LEU A 118 -1.35 14.43 1.19
CA LEU A 118 -0.89 13.22 0.52
C LEU A 118 -0.35 12.18 1.52
N ALA A 119 0.36 12.64 2.56
CA ALA A 119 0.88 11.76 3.61
C ALA A 119 -0.24 11.13 4.47
N ARG A 120 -1.30 11.89 4.80
CA ARG A 120 -2.49 11.36 5.51
C ARG A 120 -3.18 10.26 4.74
N ILE A 121 -3.49 10.51 3.47
CA ILE A 121 -4.17 9.53 2.62
C ILE A 121 -3.33 8.24 2.53
N LYS A 122 -2.02 8.38 2.31
CA LYS A 122 -1.10 7.24 2.32
C LYS A 122 -1.11 6.49 3.66
N HIS A 123 -1.04 7.22 4.78
CA HIS A 123 -1.00 6.63 6.12
C HIS A 123 -2.23 5.77 6.39
N TYR A 124 -3.44 6.31 6.17
CA TYR A 124 -4.67 5.57 6.44
C TYR A 124 -4.91 4.42 5.46
N ARG A 125 -4.56 4.58 4.18
CA ARG A 125 -4.57 3.47 3.22
C ARG A 125 -3.65 2.33 3.69
N ASN A 126 -2.45 2.65 4.18
CA ASN A 126 -1.53 1.64 4.69
C ASN A 126 -2.04 0.99 5.97
N ARG A 127 -2.61 1.77 6.89
CA ARG A 127 -3.24 1.25 8.11
C ARG A 127 -4.33 0.24 7.79
N ILE A 128 -5.22 0.56 6.85
CA ILE A 128 -6.26 -0.36 6.39
C ILE A 128 -5.67 -1.62 5.75
N ALA A 129 -4.66 -1.46 4.88
CA ALA A 129 -4.03 -2.59 4.20
C ALA A 129 -3.26 -3.53 5.15
N HIS A 130 -2.84 -3.05 6.32
CA HIS A 130 -2.14 -3.81 7.34
C HIS A 130 -3.02 -4.23 8.52
N SER A 131 -4.31 -3.88 8.50
CA SER A 131 -5.24 -4.29 9.55
C SER A 131 -5.43 -5.81 9.52
N THR A 132 -5.24 -6.46 10.66
CA THR A 132 -5.41 -7.92 10.82
C THR A 132 -6.84 -8.29 11.16
N ASP A 133 -7.55 -7.38 11.82
CA ASP A 133 -8.97 -7.45 12.13
C ASP A 133 -9.70 -6.37 11.33
N SER A 134 -10.78 -6.76 10.65
CA SER A 134 -11.62 -5.84 9.87
C SER A 134 -12.53 -5.00 10.78
N LYS A 135 -12.00 -4.47 11.88
CA LYS A 135 -12.71 -3.78 12.95
C LYS A 135 -12.03 -2.47 13.30
N MET A 136 -12.82 -1.47 13.66
CA MET A 136 -12.31 -0.15 14.05
C MET A 136 -13.19 0.48 15.13
N LEU A 137 -12.57 0.91 16.23
CA LEU A 137 -13.27 1.60 17.32
C LEU A 137 -13.86 2.92 16.84
N THR A 138 -14.98 3.34 17.43
CA THR A 138 -15.68 4.57 17.02
C THR A 138 -14.79 5.81 17.07
N GLN A 139 -14.00 6.00 18.13
CA GLN A 139 -13.14 7.18 18.24
C GLN A 139 -12.05 7.19 17.16
N GLU A 140 -11.41 6.03 16.94
CA GLU A 140 -10.41 5.86 15.89
C GLU A 140 -10.98 6.13 14.50
N PHE A 141 -12.20 5.64 14.26
CA PHE A 141 -12.92 5.88 13.02
C PHE A 141 -13.22 7.36 12.80
N GLU A 142 -13.75 8.05 13.81
CA GLU A 142 -14.08 9.47 13.70
C GLU A 142 -12.83 10.33 13.44
N ASP A 143 -11.73 10.06 14.14
CA ASP A 143 -10.45 10.74 13.94
C ASP A 143 -9.91 10.49 12.53
N ALA A 144 -9.87 9.23 12.10
CA ALA A 144 -9.40 8.83 10.78
C ALA A 144 -10.27 9.41 9.66
N TRP A 145 -11.59 9.33 9.83
CA TRP A 145 -12.56 9.83 8.87
C TRP A 145 -12.39 11.32 8.65
N ASN A 146 -12.33 12.11 9.74
CA ASN A 146 -12.21 13.56 9.66
C ASN A 146 -10.89 13.96 9.01
N ASP A 147 -9.78 13.32 9.38
CA ASP A 147 -8.47 13.66 8.83
C ASP A 147 -8.37 13.33 7.32
N VAL A 148 -8.85 12.15 6.91
CA VAL A 148 -8.86 11.74 5.49
C VAL A 148 -9.84 12.54 4.66
N SER A 149 -11.08 12.72 5.12
CA SER A 149 -12.11 13.45 4.35
C SER A 149 -11.75 14.92 4.14
N THR A 150 -11.11 15.56 5.12
CA THR A 150 -10.62 16.93 4.97
C THR A 150 -9.47 17.01 3.96
N ALA A 151 -8.55 16.04 3.97
CA ALA A 151 -7.48 15.95 2.95
C ALA A 151 -8.06 15.72 1.54
N ILE A 152 -9.07 14.85 1.41
CA ILE A 152 -9.81 14.60 0.17
C ILE A 152 -10.44 15.90 -0.35
N GLU A 153 -11.09 16.68 0.51
CA GLU A 153 -11.67 17.97 0.14
C GLU A 153 -10.61 18.95 -0.35
N ARG A 154 -9.47 19.08 0.34
CA ARG A 154 -8.40 20.01 -0.07
C ARG A 154 -7.77 19.63 -1.41
N LEU A 155 -7.67 18.34 -1.70
CA LEU A 155 -7.07 17.85 -2.95
C LEU A 155 -8.04 17.88 -4.14
N GLY A 156 -9.28 17.44 -3.94
CA GLY A 156 -10.26 17.28 -5.02
C GLY A 156 -11.40 18.31 -5.04
N GLY A 157 -11.54 19.10 -3.99
CA GLY A 157 -12.61 20.09 -3.84
C GLY A 157 -13.90 19.56 -3.20
N LYS A 158 -14.89 20.47 -3.10
CA LYS A 158 -16.17 20.24 -2.38
C LYS A 158 -17.02 19.10 -2.91
N VAL A 159 -16.90 18.75 -4.19
CA VAL A 159 -17.62 17.59 -4.77
C VAL A 159 -17.25 16.32 -4.02
N PHE A 160 -15.96 16.09 -3.77
CA PHE A 160 -15.53 14.90 -3.03
C PHE A 160 -15.86 14.97 -1.54
N GLN A 161 -15.95 16.16 -0.95
CA GLN A 161 -16.46 16.33 0.42
C GLN A 161 -17.90 15.82 0.53
N GLN A 162 -18.77 16.19 -0.42
CA GLN A 162 -20.16 15.74 -0.46
C GLN A 162 -20.25 14.23 -0.63
N GLU A 163 -19.39 13.64 -1.45
CA GLU A 163 -19.29 12.18 -1.59
C GLU A 163 -18.84 11.51 -0.28
N CYS A 164 -17.90 12.10 0.45
CA CYS A 164 -17.52 11.61 1.78
C CYS A 164 -18.74 11.62 2.70
N VAL A 165 -19.43 12.75 2.84
CA VAL A 165 -20.62 12.87 3.70
C VAL A 165 -21.66 11.82 3.34
N SER A 166 -21.94 11.66 2.04
CA SER A 166 -22.89 10.67 1.53
C SER A 166 -22.47 9.24 1.89
N LEU A 167 -21.18 8.92 1.71
CA LEU A 167 -20.61 7.63 2.07
C LEU A 167 -20.71 7.35 3.57
N LYS A 168 -20.44 8.34 4.43
CA LYS A 168 -20.54 8.19 5.90
C LYS A 168 -21.96 7.84 6.34
N SER A 169 -22.95 8.50 5.74
CA SER A 169 -24.38 8.27 6.01
C SER A 169 -24.98 7.07 5.30
N SER A 170 -24.26 6.47 4.35
CA SER A 170 -24.80 5.37 3.56
C SER A 170 -25.11 4.15 4.42
N ASN A 171 -26.21 3.47 4.09
CA ASN A 171 -26.54 2.19 4.66
C ASN A 171 -25.64 1.13 4.02
N LEU A 172 -24.77 0.52 4.83
CA LEU A 172 -23.82 -0.49 4.36
C LEU A 172 -24.45 -1.90 4.25
N ASP A 173 -25.73 -2.05 4.58
CA ASP A 173 -26.42 -3.34 4.74
C ASP A 173 -26.97 -3.94 3.43
N SER A 174 -26.24 -3.80 2.31
CA SER A 174 -26.66 -4.33 1.00
C SER A 174 -25.47 -4.94 0.25
N GLU A 175 -25.74 -5.99 -0.55
CA GLU A 175 -24.81 -6.78 -1.40
C GLU A 175 -23.51 -6.08 -1.85
N CYS A 176 -23.56 -4.78 -2.16
CA CYS A 176 -22.44 -3.94 -2.56
C CYS A 176 -21.22 -3.93 -1.60
N TYR A 177 -21.41 -4.01 -0.28
CA TYR A 177 -20.28 -4.06 0.68
C TYR A 177 -19.82 -5.48 0.99
N LYS A 178 -20.67 -6.49 0.74
CA LYS A 178 -20.23 -7.89 0.76
C LYS A 178 -19.18 -8.11 -0.31
N ASP A 179 -19.32 -7.50 -1.49
CA ASP A 179 -18.32 -7.61 -2.55
C ASP A 179 -16.97 -6.97 -2.15
N ILE A 180 -16.99 -5.81 -1.48
CA ILE A 180 -15.75 -5.20 -0.95
C ILE A 180 -15.11 -6.12 0.10
N LEU A 181 -15.89 -6.65 1.04
CA LEU A 181 -15.43 -7.61 2.06
C LEU A 181 -14.92 -8.91 1.46
N LEU A 182 -15.61 -9.47 0.46
CA LEU A 182 -15.25 -10.70 -0.24
C LEU A 182 -13.97 -10.50 -1.03
N ASN A 183 -13.83 -9.38 -1.75
CA ASN A 183 -12.60 -9.07 -2.48
C ASN A 183 -11.40 -8.88 -1.53
N ILE A 184 -11.60 -8.24 -0.38
CA ILE A 184 -10.55 -8.11 0.65
C ILE A 184 -10.18 -9.48 1.20
N ARG A 185 -11.17 -10.30 1.57
CA ARG A 185 -10.95 -11.66 2.10
C ARG A 185 -10.27 -12.57 1.08
N HIS A 186 -10.74 -12.60 -0.16
CA HIS A 186 -10.14 -13.37 -1.25
C HIS A 186 -8.69 -12.94 -1.50
N SER A 187 -8.42 -11.63 -1.50
CA SER A 187 -7.04 -11.13 -1.63
C SER A 187 -6.14 -11.57 -0.47
N GLN A 188 -6.66 -11.57 0.77
CA GLN A 188 -5.93 -12.05 1.95
C GLN A 188 -5.69 -13.57 1.89
N ASP A 189 -6.67 -14.34 1.44
CA ASP A 189 -6.58 -15.80 1.30
C ASP A 189 -5.59 -16.20 0.19
N GLU A 190 -5.60 -15.52 -0.96
CA GLU A 190 -4.65 -15.74 -2.05
C GLU A 190 -3.21 -15.42 -1.63
N VAL A 191 -3.00 -14.30 -0.92
CA VAL A 191 -1.69 -13.95 -0.36
C VAL A 191 -1.24 -15.01 0.65
N SER A 192 -2.13 -15.45 1.54
CA SER A 192 -1.84 -16.48 2.55
C SER A 192 -1.46 -17.82 1.92
N LEU A 193 -2.22 -18.25 0.91
CA LEU A 193 -1.94 -19.47 0.15
C LEU A 193 -0.59 -19.38 -0.59
N THR A 194 -0.33 -18.24 -1.24
CA THR A 194 0.94 -17.97 -1.92
C THR A 194 2.11 -18.05 -0.94
N MET A 195 1.95 -17.45 0.25
CA MET A 195 2.96 -17.48 1.30
C MET A 195 3.19 -18.90 1.83
N ALA A 196 2.14 -19.68 2.06
CA ALA A 196 2.25 -21.08 2.48
C ALA A 196 3.02 -21.94 1.46
N ASN A 197 2.70 -21.78 0.17
CA ASN A 197 3.39 -22.48 -0.92
C ASN A 197 4.88 -22.09 -0.99
N MET A 198 5.20 -20.81 -0.80
CA MET A 198 6.60 -20.35 -0.73
C MET A 198 7.34 -20.94 0.46
N VAL A 199 6.73 -20.98 1.65
CA VAL A 199 7.31 -21.59 2.86
C VAL A 199 7.58 -23.08 2.63
N GLU A 200 6.64 -23.81 2.03
CA GLU A 200 6.83 -25.22 1.70
C GLU A 200 7.98 -25.43 0.71
N ALA A 201 8.04 -24.62 -0.36
CA ALA A 201 9.11 -24.68 -1.35
C ALA A 201 10.49 -24.37 -0.75
N LEU A 202 10.57 -23.37 0.14
CA LEU A 202 11.80 -23.05 0.88
C LEU A 202 12.19 -24.19 1.81
N THR A 203 11.23 -24.79 2.52
CA THR A 203 11.47 -25.93 3.43
C THR A 203 12.04 -27.13 2.67
N LYS A 204 11.45 -27.48 1.51
CA LYS A 204 11.96 -28.56 0.63
C LYS A 204 13.38 -28.26 0.15
N LYS A 205 13.69 -27.02 -0.22
CA LYS A 205 15.05 -26.62 -0.60
C LYS A 205 16.03 -26.73 0.58
N THR A 206 15.64 -26.35 1.79
CA THR A 206 16.46 -26.48 2.99
C THR A 206 16.79 -27.94 3.29
N ILE A 207 15.78 -28.83 3.30
CA ILE A 207 15.99 -30.27 3.51
C ILE A 207 16.91 -30.86 2.43
N ASN A 208 16.74 -30.47 1.17
CA ASN A 208 17.61 -30.92 0.09
C ASN A 208 19.06 -30.47 0.28
N MET A 209 19.28 -29.22 0.71
CA MET A 209 20.63 -28.74 1.04
C MET A 209 21.23 -29.48 2.25
N GLU A 210 20.44 -29.75 3.29
CA GLU A 210 20.90 -30.53 4.45
C GLU A 210 21.32 -31.95 4.06
N ASN A 211 20.54 -32.61 3.20
CA ASN A 211 20.89 -33.94 2.68
C ASN A 211 22.18 -33.91 1.86
N ILE A 212 22.33 -32.94 0.95
CA ILE A 212 23.57 -32.75 0.18
C ILE A 212 24.77 -32.52 1.12
N LEU A 213 24.61 -31.70 2.16
CA LEU A 213 25.68 -31.48 3.16
C LEU A 213 26.02 -32.75 3.96
N GLN A 214 25.04 -33.61 4.25
CA GLN A 214 25.29 -34.90 4.89
C GLN A 214 26.03 -35.88 3.98
N ASP A 215 25.76 -35.86 2.67
CA ASP A 215 26.38 -36.76 1.69
C ASP A 215 27.79 -36.30 1.27
N THR A 216 28.08 -35.01 1.36
CA THR A 216 29.38 -34.44 0.92
C THR A 216 30.44 -34.44 2.03
N VAL A 217 30.06 -34.56 3.31
CA VAL A 217 31.01 -34.59 4.45
C VAL A 217 31.22 -36.04 4.92
N PRO A 218 32.42 -36.63 4.78
CA PRO A 218 32.69 -37.98 5.26
C PRO A 218 32.49 -38.09 6.78
N GLN A 219 31.88 -39.18 7.27
CA GLN A 219 31.60 -39.42 8.70
C GLN A 219 32.81 -39.29 9.65
N ASN A 220 34.04 -39.30 9.11
CA ASN A 220 35.31 -39.09 9.83
C ASN A 220 35.48 -37.65 10.39
N ILE A 221 34.93 -36.62 9.73
CA ILE A 221 35.14 -35.20 10.12
C ILE A 221 34.12 -34.72 11.18
N ARG A 222 33.04 -35.50 11.40
CA ARG A 222 31.90 -35.16 12.27
C ARG A 222 32.26 -34.86 13.73
N GLY A 223 33.39 -35.36 14.23
CA GLY A 223 33.78 -35.20 15.63
C GLY A 223 34.45 -33.87 16.01
N LYS A 224 35.13 -33.18 15.07
CA LYS A 224 35.94 -31.98 15.40
C LYS A 224 35.29 -30.67 14.98
N GLU A 225 34.58 -30.63 13.85
CA GLU A 225 33.93 -29.42 13.35
C GLU A 225 32.60 -29.11 14.06
N TYR A 226 31.84 -30.14 14.47
CA TYR A 226 30.58 -29.97 15.21
C TYR A 226 30.79 -29.32 16.59
N ILE A 227 31.96 -29.55 17.20
CA ILE A 227 32.39 -28.90 18.45
C ILE A 227 32.75 -27.43 18.20
N LEU A 228 33.44 -27.11 17.10
CA LEU A 228 33.83 -25.74 16.74
C LEU A 228 32.62 -24.87 16.36
N ILE A 229 31.66 -25.40 15.59
CA ILE A 229 30.44 -24.69 15.20
C ILE A 229 29.55 -24.42 16.42
N ASN A 230 29.33 -25.40 17.31
CA ASN A 230 28.57 -25.17 18.54
C ASN A 230 29.28 -24.22 19.52
N LYS A 231 30.62 -24.23 19.57
CA LYS A 231 31.41 -23.29 20.37
C LYS A 231 31.32 -21.87 19.82
N PHE A 232 31.29 -21.70 18.50
CA PHE A 232 31.12 -20.39 17.86
C PHE A 232 29.71 -19.82 18.05
N ILE A 233 28.66 -20.66 18.00
CA ILE A 233 27.27 -20.25 18.25
C ILE A 233 27.07 -19.85 19.73
N LYS A 234 27.67 -20.58 20.69
CA LYS A 234 27.60 -20.23 22.13
C LYS A 234 28.40 -18.99 22.56
N LEU A 235 29.34 -18.53 21.73
CA LEU A 235 30.18 -17.36 22.04
C LEU A 235 29.64 -16.05 21.43
N ASN A 236 28.66 -16.13 20.52
CA ASN A 236 28.12 -14.98 19.77
C ASN A 236 26.60 -14.80 19.92
N LEU A 237 25.97 -15.54 20.84
CA LEU A 237 24.65 -15.31 21.41
C LEU A 237 24.83 -15.01 22.90
#